data_AF-A0A9R1C8V6-F1
#
_entry.id   AF-A0A9R1C8V6-F1
#
_cell.length_a   1.000
_cell.length_b   1.000
_cell.length_c   1.000
_cell.angle_alpha   90.00
_cell.angle_beta   90.00
_cell.angle_gamma   90.00
#
_symmetry.space_group_name_H-M   'P 1'
#
loop_
_entity.id
_entity.type
_entity.pdbx_description
1 polymer ?
#
loop_
_entity_poly.entity_id
_entity_poly.type
_entity_poly.pdbx_seq_one_letter_code
_entity_poly.pdbx_strand_id
1 'polypeptide(L)'
;MFHFTERRIEAHVCICFIAYKVYKELQRLLPSYGIHMSVDKVLKIAKTIPTVYVKLPNDKIINKTLFLTDEQGQIKPLFDM
;
A
#
# COMPACT_ATOMS: atom_id res chain seq x y z
N MET A 1 27.48 5.33 -9.06
CA MET A 1 28.09 6.67 -8.88
C MET A 1 27.74 7.15 -7.48
N PHE A 2 28.64 7.05 -6.52
CA PHE A 2 28.38 7.55 -5.17
C PHE A 2 28.71 9.04 -5.12
N HIS A 3 27.73 9.88 -4.82
CA HIS A 3 27.94 11.29 -4.50
C HIS A 3 27.94 11.44 -2.98
N PHE A 4 29.13 11.33 -2.38
CA PHE A 4 29.36 11.33 -0.93
C PHE A 4 29.35 12.73 -0.29
N THR A 5 28.42 13.59 -0.69
CA THR A 5 28.20 14.85 0.04
C THR A 5 27.42 14.52 1.31
N GLU A 6 27.88 14.99 2.48
CA GLU A 6 27.27 14.72 3.78
C GLU A 6 25.75 14.94 3.78
N ARG A 7 25.29 16.03 3.16
CA ARG A 7 23.86 16.35 2.99
C ARG A 7 23.05 15.25 2.28
N ARG A 8 23.62 14.57 1.29
CA ARG A 8 22.93 13.47 0.58
C ARG A 8 22.90 12.19 1.40
N ILE A 9 23.93 11.92 2.20
CA ILE A 9 23.99 10.77 3.09
C ILE A 9 22.91 10.91 4.17
N GLU A 10 22.84 12.08 4.82
CA GLU A 10 21.84 12.39 5.83
C GLU A 10 20.42 12.27 5.28
N ALA A 11 20.15 12.87 4.12
CA ALA A 11 18.84 12.78 3.46
C ALA A 11 18.46 11.33 3.11
N HIS A 12 19.41 10.54 2.58
CA HIS A 12 19.16 9.14 2.25
C HIS A 12 18.83 8.31 3.50
N VAL A 13 19.61 8.47 4.57
CA VAL A 13 19.38 7.79 5.84
C VAL A 13 18.00 8.15 6.41
N CYS A 14 17.63 9.44 6.40
CA CYS A 14 16.33 9.91 6.86
C CYS A 14 15.18 9.27 6.05
N ILE A 15 15.25 9.28 4.73
CA ILE A 15 14.23 8.66 3.86
C ILE A 15 14.16 7.15 4.09
N CYS A 16 15.30 6.47 4.23
CA CYS A 16 15.35 5.04 4.51
C CYS A 16 14.72 4.69 5.86
N PHE A 17 14.97 5.48 6.92
CA PHE A 17 14.33 5.29 8.21
C PHE A 17 12.81 5.46 8.16
N ILE A 18 12.33 6.48 7.44
CA ILE A 18 10.89 6.70 7.26
C ILE A 18 10.26 5.55 6.49
N ALA A 19 10.87 5.13 5.37
CA ALA A 19 10.39 4.01 4.58
C ALA A 19 10.35 2.70 5.40
N TYR A 20 11.40 2.43 6.18
CA TYR A 20 11.44 1.27 7.06
C TYR A 20 10.39 1.33 8.17
N LYS A 21 10.18 2.50 8.78
CA LYS A 21 9.11 2.69 9.77
C LYS A 21 7.74 2.35 9.19
N VAL A 22 7.40 2.87 8.01
CA VAL A 22 6.11 2.60 7.34
C VAL A 22 5.96 1.09 7.06
N TYR A 23 7.01 0.43 6.56
CA TYR A 23 7.00 -1.01 6.33
C TYR A 23 6.77 -1.81 7.62
N LYS A 24 7.47 -1.46 8.71
CA LYS A 24 7.36 -2.18 9.99
C LYS A 24 6.05 -1.91 10.71
N GLU A 25 5.48 -0.72 10.60
CA GLU A 25 4.13 -0.44 11.11
C GLU A 25 3.09 -1.26 10.35
N LEU A 26 3.18 -1.36 9.03
CA LEU A 26 2.32 -2.24 8.26
C LEU A 26 2.47 -3.70 8.73
N GLN A 27 3.71 -4.19 8.90
CA GLN A 27 3.97 -5.53 9.43
C GLN A 27 3.31 -5.77 10.80
N ARG A 28 3.33 -4.77 11.68
CA ARG A 28 2.70 -4.83 13.02
C ARG A 28 1.17 -4.86 12.93
N LEU A 29 0.58 -4.17 11.96
CA LEU A 29 -0.86 -4.12 11.77
C LEU A 29 -1.44 -5.43 11.21
N LEU A 30 -0.76 -6.10 10.28
CA LEU A 30 -1.32 -7.29 9.58
C LEU A 30 -1.92 -8.35 10.54
N PRO A 31 -1.24 -8.78 11.61
CA PRO A 31 -1.81 -9.76 12.55
C PRO A 31 -3.04 -9.24 13.29
N SER A 32 -3.12 -7.94 13.56
CA SER A 32 -4.28 -7.32 14.23
C SER A 32 -5.53 -7.36 13.35
N TYR A 33 -5.35 -7.42 12.03
CA TYR A 33 -6.43 -7.60 11.04
C TYR A 33 -6.66 -9.07 10.65
N GLY A 34 -6.02 -10.04 11.32
CA GLY A 34 -6.13 -11.46 10.98
C GLY A 34 -5.41 -11.84 9.67
N ILE A 35 -4.51 -10.99 9.18
CA ILE A 35 -3.79 -11.20 7.94
C ILE A 35 -2.44 -11.86 8.24
N HIS A 36 -2.32 -13.15 7.94
CA HIS A 36 -1.12 -13.96 8.18
C HIS A 36 -0.25 -14.10 6.91
N MET A 37 0.07 -12.98 6.27
CA MET A 37 0.94 -12.95 5.08
C MET A 37 2.07 -11.92 5.26
N SER A 38 3.15 -12.08 4.49
CA SER A 38 4.24 -11.12 4.49
C SER A 38 3.78 -9.78 3.91
N VAL A 39 4.38 -8.69 4.38
CA VAL A 39 4.11 -7.34 3.86
C VAL A 39 4.32 -7.29 2.34
N ASP A 40 5.37 -7.96 1.83
CA ASP A 40 5.64 -8.01 0.39
C ASP A 40 4.53 -8.71 -0.40
N LYS A 41 3.93 -9.77 0.16
CA LYS A 41 2.78 -10.44 -0.46
C LYS A 41 1.55 -9.51 -0.45
N VAL A 42 1.27 -8.84 0.66
CA VAL A 42 0.17 -7.85 0.76
C VAL A 42 0.35 -6.74 -0.26
N LEU A 43 1.55 -6.15 -0.37
CA LEU A 43 1.86 -5.10 -1.33
C LEU A 43 1.69 -5.58 -2.78
N LYS A 44 2.08 -6.83 -3.08
CA LYS A 44 1.89 -7.42 -4.41
C LYS A 44 0.41 -7.57 -4.76
N ILE A 45 -0.43 -8.01 -3.81
CA ILE A 45 -1.88 -8.12 -4.00
C ILE A 45 -2.51 -6.73 -4.10
N ALA A 46 -2.11 -5.77 -3.26
CA ALA A 46 -2.64 -4.41 -3.28
C ALA A 46 -2.43 -3.73 -4.63
N LYS A 47 -1.27 -3.95 -5.27
CA LYS A 47 -0.97 -3.44 -6.62
C LYS A 47 -1.90 -3.98 -7.71
N THR A 48 -2.58 -5.10 -7.49
CA THR A 48 -3.49 -5.70 -8.49
C THR A 48 -4.94 -5.29 -8.30
N ILE A 49 -5.30 -4.60 -7.21
CA ILE A 49 -6.67 -4.15 -6.94
C ILE A 49 -7.02 -3.01 -7.90
N PRO A 50 -7.95 -3.20 -8.85
CA PRO A 50 -8.36 -2.12 -9.73
C PRO A 50 -9.36 -1.20 -9.03
N THR A 51 -9.25 0.10 -9.30
CA THR A 51 -10.28 1.09 -9.01
C THR A 51 -10.82 1.61 -10.33
N VAL A 52 -12.13 1.44 -10.56
CA VAL A 52 -12.81 1.84 -11.78
C VAL A 52 -13.52 3.16 -11.55
N TYR A 53 -13.37 4.08 -12.49
CA TYR A 53 -14.07 5.36 -12.53
C TYR A 53 -15.10 5.32 -13.66
N VAL A 54 -16.37 5.48 -13.33
CA VAL A 54 -17.46 5.50 -14.29
C VAL A 54 -18.10 6.87 -14.27
N LYS A 55 -18.12 7.53 -15.43
CA LYS A 55 -18.87 8.76 -15.64
C LYS A 55 -20.28 8.39 -16.11
N LEU A 56 -21.29 8.76 -15.33
CA LEU A 56 -22.69 8.52 -15.68
C LEU A 56 -23.21 9.62 -16.61
N PRO A 57 -24.31 9.35 -17.36
CA PRO A 57 -24.94 10.34 -18.23
C PRO A 57 -25.46 11.60 -17.52
N ASN A 58 -25.61 11.55 -16.20
CA ASN A 58 -26.01 12.69 -15.35
C ASN A 58 -24.81 13.50 -14.81
N ASP A 59 -23.64 13.40 -15.47
CA ASP A 59 -22.36 13.98 -15.08
C ASP A 59 -21.82 13.56 -13.70
N LYS A 60 -22.42 12.56 -13.04
CA LYS A 60 -21.87 12.01 -11.79
C LYS A 60 -20.71 11.06 -12.10
N ILE A 61 -19.63 11.18 -11.33
CA ILE A 61 -18.52 10.23 -11.37
C ILE A 61 -18.67 9.27 -10.19
N ILE A 62 -18.72 7.98 -10.47
CA ILE A 62 -18.70 6.92 -9.46
C ILE A 62 -17.34 6.25 -9.54
N ASN A 63 -16.63 6.22 -8.42
CA ASN A 63 -15.45 5.40 -8.23
C ASN A 63 -15.83 4.13 -7.47
N LYS A 64 -15.33 2.98 -7.93
CA LYS A 64 -15.52 1.72 -7.23
C LYS A 64 -14.25 0.90 -7.25
N THR A 65 -13.74 0.59 -6.06
CA THR A 65 -12.63 -0.36 -5.87
C THR A 65 -13.19 -1.77 -5.90
N LEU A 66 -12.59 -2.65 -6.70
CA LEU A 66 -13.08 -4.00 -6.93
C LEU A 66 -12.10 -5.02 -6.35
N PHE A 67 -12.57 -5.85 -5.45
CA PHE A 67 -11.84 -7.02 -4.95
C PHE A 67 -12.37 -8.24 -5.69
N LEU A 68 -11.66 -8.64 -6.75
CA LEU A 68 -12.10 -9.65 -7.71
C LEU A 68 -11.60 -11.07 -7.38
N THR A 69 -10.51 -11.18 -6.62
CA THR A 69 -9.91 -12.46 -6.24
C THR A 69 -9.99 -12.70 -4.74
N ASP A 70 -9.95 -13.97 -4.32
CA ASP A 70 -9.94 -14.33 -2.90
C ASP A 70 -8.75 -13.72 -2.16
N GLU A 71 -7.58 -13.66 -2.80
CA GLU A 71 -6.38 -13.00 -2.23
C GLU A 71 -6.61 -11.50 -1.97
N GLN A 72 -7.32 -10.82 -2.88
CA GLN A 72 -7.71 -9.42 -2.69
C GLN A 72 -8.73 -9.29 -1.55
N GLY A 73 -9.68 -10.22 -1.45
CA GLY A 73 -10.64 -10.30 -0.35
C GLY A 73 -9.97 -10.42 1.02
N GLN A 74 -8.88 -11.19 1.12
CA GLN A 74 -8.11 -11.35 2.36
C GLN A 74 -7.49 -10.05 2.87
N ILE A 75 -7.12 -9.12 1.97
CA ILE A 75 -6.51 -7.83 2.35
C ILE A 75 -7.51 -6.67 2.40
N LYS A 76 -8.78 -6.92 2.05
CA LYS A 76 -9.87 -5.94 2.11
C LYS A 76 -9.98 -5.19 3.46
N PRO A 77 -9.81 -5.84 4.63
CA PRO A 77 -9.91 -5.14 5.92
C PRO A 77 -8.93 -3.97 6.09
N LEU A 78 -7.85 -3.91 5.31
CA LEU A 78 -6.89 -2.80 5.32
C LEU A 78 -7.43 -1.53 4.64
N PHE A 79 -8.47 -1.63 3.82
CA PHE A 79 -9.03 -0.53 3.02
C PHE A 79 -10.34 0.03 3.58
N ASP A 80 -11.00 -0.69 4.49
CA ASP A 80 -12.27 -0.29 5.13
C ASP A 80 -12.03 0.53 6.43
N MET A 81 -10.86 1.18 6.55
CA MET A 81 -10.41 1.93 7.73
C MET A 81 -10.90 3.39 7.74
#